data_AF-A0A1W9ITX5-F1
#
_entry.id   AF-A0A1W9ITX5-F1
#
_cell.length_a   1.000
_cell.length_b   1.000
_cell.length_c   1.000
_cell.angle_alpha   90.00
_cell.angle_beta   90.00
_cell.angle_gamma   90.00
#
_symmetry.space_group_name_H-M   'P 1'
#
loop_
_entity.id
_entity.type
_entity.pdbx_description
1 polymer ?
#
loop_
_entity_poly.entity_id
_entity_poly.type
_entity_poly.pdbx_seq_one_letter_code
_entity_poly.pdbx_strand_id
1 'polypeptide(L)'
;MRSSILLLAAFGLIVGFIVTIATRDPAASCPDELIGTWSTAAQGYEDSMLVMTKHAVVFSAGGDHLDAQAVRRLDAIPEGRRVLYTLVYGNSRSEEQTLVFFYDARERTLTFKNQAHLVWTRTMVES
;
A
#
# COMPACT_ATOMS: atom_id res chain seq x y z
N MET A 1 -21.76 34.82 35.58
CA MET A 1 -21.27 33.47 35.95
C MET A 1 -21.73 32.34 35.02
N ARG A 2 -22.84 32.46 34.26
CA ARG A 2 -23.33 31.39 33.36
C ARG A 2 -22.64 31.31 31.98
N SER A 3 -22.23 32.44 31.38
CA SER A 3 -21.54 32.43 30.07
C SER A 3 -20.11 31.87 30.11
N SER A 4 -19.39 32.05 31.21
CA SER A 4 -17.99 31.64 31.33
C SER A 4 -17.82 30.10 31.35
N ILE A 5 -18.82 29.38 31.85
CA ILE A 5 -18.83 27.91 31.91
C ILE A 5 -19.12 27.31 30.52
N LEU A 6 -19.94 27.98 29.71
CA LEU A 6 -20.26 27.56 28.34
C LEU A 6 -19.07 27.74 27.38
N LEU A 7 -18.28 28.80 27.57
CA LEU A 7 -17.05 29.05 26.79
C LEU A 7 -15.94 28.02 27.11
N LEU A 8 -15.78 27.63 28.37
CA LEU A 8 -14.82 26.60 28.78
C LEU A 8 -15.22 25.20 28.28
N ALA A 9 -16.51 24.87 28.30
CA ALA A 9 -17.02 23.61 27.77
C ALA A 9 -16.84 23.50 26.24
N ALA A 10 -17.07 24.59 25.50
CA ALA A 10 -16.84 24.64 24.05
C ALA A 10 -15.35 24.48 23.69
N PHE A 11 -14.45 25.08 24.46
CA PHE A 11 -13.00 24.96 24.22
C PHE A 11 -12.49 23.54 24.48
N GLY A 12 -12.97 22.87 25.53
CA GLY A 12 -12.63 21.48 25.82
C GLY A 12 -13.11 20.51 24.74
N LEU A 13 -14.27 20.78 24.13
CA LEU A 13 -14.84 19.96 23.06
C LEU A 13 -14.07 20.14 21.74
N ILE A 14 -13.62 21.36 21.43
CA ILE A 14 -12.77 21.65 20.26
C ILE A 14 -11.37 21.03 20.44
N VAL A 15 -10.75 21.15 21.61
CA VAL A 15 -9.46 20.52 21.90
C VAL A 15 -9.56 19.00 21.85
N GLY A 16 -10.64 18.41 22.40
CA GLY A 16 -10.91 16.98 22.31
C GLY A 16 -11.10 16.48 20.87
N PHE A 17 -11.75 17.27 20.01
CA PHE A 17 -11.96 16.93 18.60
C PHE A 17 -10.68 17.03 17.76
N ILE A 18 -9.75 17.93 18.09
CA ILE A 18 -8.44 18.02 17.44
C ILE A 18 -7.56 16.81 17.81
N VAL A 19 -7.66 16.31 19.04
CA VAL A 19 -6.84 15.17 19.52
C VAL A 19 -7.26 13.84 18.88
N THR A 20 -8.54 13.63 18.57
CA THR A 20 -9.00 12.40 17.88
C THR A 20 -8.58 12.29 16.42
N ILE A 21 -8.33 13.40 15.73
CA ILE A 21 -7.84 13.39 14.33
C ILE A 21 -6.33 13.07 14.27
N ALA A 22 -5.63 13.18 15.40
CA ALA A 22 -4.19 12.98 15.51
C ALA A 22 -3.78 11.55 15.91
N THR A 23 -4.69 10.56 15.80
CA THR A 23 -4.25 9.16 15.79
C THR A 23 -3.48 8.94 14.49
N ARG A 24 -2.16 9.13 14.54
CA ARG A 24 -1.24 8.66 13.51
C ARG A 24 -1.53 7.17 13.36
N ASP A 25 -2.16 6.79 12.25
CA ASP A 25 -2.24 5.39 11.87
C ASP A 25 -0.83 4.78 11.97
N PRO A 26 -0.69 3.58 12.56
CA PRO A 26 0.61 2.90 12.57
C PRO A 26 1.13 2.84 11.14
N ALA A 27 2.44 3.06 10.97
CA ALA A 27 3.06 3.05 9.65
C ALA A 27 2.65 1.77 8.92
N ALA A 28 1.95 1.93 7.79
CA ALA A 28 1.48 0.79 7.03
C ALA A 28 2.66 -0.09 6.64
N SER A 29 2.46 -1.39 6.76
CA SER A 29 3.48 -2.38 6.49
C SER A 29 2.95 -3.46 5.56
N CYS A 30 3.72 -3.80 4.53
CA CYS A 30 3.43 -4.97 3.72
C CYS A 30 3.65 -6.24 4.55
N PRO A 31 2.75 -7.22 4.45
CA PRO A 31 2.91 -8.51 5.08
C PRO A 31 4.01 -9.31 4.36
N ASP A 32 4.62 -10.25 5.08
CA ASP A 32 5.81 -10.99 4.63
C ASP A 32 5.56 -11.77 3.33
N GLU A 33 4.32 -12.24 3.11
CA GLU A 33 3.95 -12.90 1.86
C GLU A 33 3.93 -11.99 0.63
N LEU A 34 4.08 -10.68 0.77
CA LEU A 34 4.19 -9.77 -0.38
C LEU A 34 5.63 -9.28 -0.60
N ILE A 35 6.50 -9.41 0.41
CA ILE A 35 7.87 -8.92 0.34
C ILE A 35 8.69 -9.73 -0.68
N GLY A 36 9.35 -9.01 -1.59
CA GLY A 36 10.23 -9.57 -2.60
C GLY A 36 10.16 -8.83 -3.93
N THR A 37 10.95 -9.34 -4.87
CA THR A 37 10.96 -8.89 -6.27
C THR A 37 10.06 -9.77 -7.11
N TRP A 38 9.16 -9.13 -7.84
CA TRP A 38 8.18 -9.74 -8.71
C TRP A 38 8.48 -9.36 -10.16
N SER A 39 8.51 -10.34 -11.04
CA SER A 39 8.68 -10.14 -12.49
C SER A 39 7.59 -10.89 -13.25
N THR A 40 7.39 -10.56 -14.52
CA THR A 40 6.44 -11.25 -15.39
C THR A 40 7.15 -11.76 -16.64
N ALA A 41 6.67 -12.89 -17.18
CA ALA A 41 7.14 -13.45 -18.45
C ALA A 41 6.32 -12.94 -19.66
N ALA A 42 5.41 -11.98 -19.44
CA ALA A 42 4.61 -11.40 -20.51
C ALA A 42 5.50 -10.63 -21.49
N GLN A 43 5.24 -10.81 -22.79
CA GLN A 43 5.96 -10.12 -23.85
C GLN A 43 5.81 -8.60 -23.73
N GLY A 44 6.91 -7.86 -23.84
CA GLY A 44 6.95 -6.41 -23.67
C GLY A 44 7.15 -5.93 -22.22
N TYR A 45 7.32 -6.85 -21.28
CA TYR A 45 7.57 -6.58 -19.86
C TYR A 45 8.85 -7.26 -19.34
N GLU A 46 9.76 -7.66 -20.24
CA GLU A 46 10.96 -8.44 -19.94
C GLU A 46 11.86 -7.75 -18.90
N ASP A 47 11.93 -6.42 -18.95
CA ASP A 47 12.71 -5.60 -18.01
C ASP A 47 11.85 -4.96 -16.90
N SER A 48 10.59 -5.39 -16.77
CA SER A 48 9.67 -4.86 -15.77
C SER A 48 9.81 -5.60 -14.44
N MET A 49 9.95 -4.84 -13.36
CA MET A 49 10.04 -5.38 -12.01
C MET A 49 9.14 -4.60 -11.06
N LEU A 50 8.53 -5.34 -10.14
CA LEU A 50 7.79 -4.82 -9.00
C LEU A 50 8.51 -5.29 -7.74
N VAL A 51 9.09 -4.37 -6.98
CA VAL A 51 9.72 -4.70 -5.71
C VAL A 51 8.82 -4.22 -4.59
N MET A 52 8.47 -5.14 -3.68
CA MET A 52 7.72 -4.83 -2.47
C MET A 52 8.62 -5.08 -1.27
N THR A 53 8.80 -4.05 -0.45
CA THR A 53 9.47 -4.16 0.85
C THR A 53 8.44 -3.97 1.95
N LYS A 54 8.86 -4.06 3.21
CA LYS A 54 7.96 -3.82 4.34
C LYS A 54 7.29 -2.44 4.30
N HIS A 55 7.92 -1.42 3.72
CA HIS A 55 7.45 -0.03 3.81
C HIS A 55 7.45 0.74 2.49
N ALA A 56 7.85 0.12 1.38
CA ALA A 56 7.94 0.77 0.08
C ALA A 56 7.60 -0.20 -1.05
N VAL A 57 7.10 0.36 -2.15
CA VAL A 57 6.93 -0.30 -3.43
C VAL A 57 7.79 0.42 -4.48
N VAL A 58 8.42 -0.34 -5.35
CA VAL A 58 9.23 0.16 -6.47
C VAL A 58 8.72 -0.46 -7.75
N PHE A 59 8.54 0.36 -8.78
CA PHE A 59 8.22 -0.10 -10.13
C PHE A 59 9.39 0.24 -11.05
N SER A 60 9.91 -0.76 -11.76
CA SER A 60 10.87 -0.57 -12.84
C SER A 60 10.22 -0.98 -14.15
N ALA A 61 10.41 -0.17 -15.19
CA ALA A 61 9.98 -0.44 -16.56
C ALA A 61 11.19 -0.34 -17.50
N GLY A 62 12.28 -1.07 -17.20
CA GLY A 62 13.46 -1.17 -18.05
C GLY A 62 14.37 0.07 -18.14
N GLY A 63 14.38 0.93 -17.12
CA GLY A 63 15.28 2.09 -17.05
C GLY A 63 15.98 2.22 -15.70
N ASP A 64 17.05 3.03 -15.65
CA ASP A 64 17.89 3.25 -14.46
C ASP A 64 17.18 4.01 -13.31
N HIS A 65 15.91 4.40 -13.49
CA HIS A 65 15.15 5.13 -12.48
C HIS A 65 14.25 4.19 -11.67
N LEU A 66 14.75 3.80 -10.50
CA LEU A 66 13.98 3.15 -9.46
C LEU A 66 13.44 4.22 -8.52
N ASP A 67 12.16 4.58 -8.65
CA ASP A 67 11.52 5.48 -7.68
C ASP A 67 10.78 4.65 -6.62
N ALA A 68 11.36 4.61 -5.42
CA ALA A 68 10.76 3.93 -4.29
C ALA A 68 9.69 4.81 -3.66
N GLN A 69 8.46 4.30 -3.63
CA GLN A 69 7.31 5.01 -3.08
C GLN A 69 6.85 4.37 -1.77
N ALA A 70 6.65 5.20 -0.76
CA ALA A 70 6.27 4.73 0.58
C ALA A 70 4.88 4.07 0.56
N VAL A 71 4.75 2.92 1.22
CA VAL A 71 3.47 2.26 1.51
C VAL A 71 2.72 3.11 2.55
N ARG A 72 1.52 3.58 2.19
CA ARG A 72 0.69 4.44 3.03
C ARG A 72 -0.46 3.69 3.68
N ARG A 73 -1.07 2.78 2.93
CA ARG A 73 -2.14 1.91 3.42
C ARG A 73 -2.12 0.61 2.64
N LEU A 74 -2.45 -0.48 3.31
CA LEU A 74 -2.65 -1.77 2.68
C LEU A 74 -3.89 -2.41 3.29
N ASP A 75 -4.92 -2.55 2.47
CA ASP A 75 -6.16 -3.24 2.83
C ASP A 75 -6.17 -4.63 2.18
N ALA A 76 -6.63 -5.65 2.90
CA ALA A 76 -6.67 -7.03 2.44
C ALA A 76 -8.07 -7.62 2.61
N ILE A 77 -8.63 -8.15 1.53
CA ILE A 77 -9.95 -8.78 1.52
C ILE A 77 -9.81 -10.20 0.97
N PRO A 78 -10.09 -11.25 1.78
CA PRO A 78 -10.12 -12.62 1.28
C PRO A 78 -11.20 -12.79 0.19
N GLU A 79 -10.84 -13.36 -0.96
CA GLU A 79 -11.73 -13.62 -2.08
C GLU A 79 -11.56 -15.06 -2.57
N GLY A 80 -12.31 -15.98 -1.96
CA GLY A 80 -12.22 -17.41 -2.23
C GLY A 80 -10.85 -17.97 -1.85
N ARG A 81 -10.04 -18.33 -2.87
CA ARG A 81 -8.69 -18.88 -2.69
C ARG A 81 -7.57 -17.84 -2.74
N ARG A 82 -7.90 -16.61 -3.11
CA ARG A 82 -6.95 -15.50 -3.28
C ARG A 82 -7.26 -14.39 -2.28
N VAL A 83 -6.32 -13.48 -2.10
CA VAL A 83 -6.54 -12.25 -1.32
C VAL A 83 -6.49 -11.07 -2.29
N LEU A 84 -7.50 -10.21 -2.24
CA LEU A 84 -7.52 -8.93 -2.95
C LEU A 84 -6.86 -7.89 -2.05
N TYR A 85 -5.69 -7.42 -2.48
CA TYR A 85 -5.00 -6.31 -1.81
C TYR A 85 -5.30 -4.99 -2.52
N THR A 86 -5.48 -3.95 -1.71
CA THR A 86 -5.52 -2.56 -2.15
C THR A 86 -4.36 -1.83 -1.48
N LEU A 87 -3.30 -1.57 -2.25
CA LEU A 87 -2.10 -0.87 -1.82
C LEU A 87 -2.20 0.60 -2.20
N VAL A 88 -2.17 1.48 -1.21
CA VAL A 88 -1.99 2.92 -1.40
C VAL A 88 -0.52 3.26 -1.16
N TYR A 89 0.12 3.92 -2.12
CA TYR A 89 1.54 4.25 -2.07
C TYR A 89 1.80 5.67 -2.60
N GLY A 90 2.88 6.30 -2.16
CA GLY A 90 3.28 7.63 -2.63
C GLY A 90 4.16 8.40 -1.65
N ASN A 91 4.93 9.38 -2.15
CA ASN A 91 5.87 10.16 -1.34
C ASN A 91 5.21 11.33 -0.57
N SER A 92 4.04 11.76 -1.02
CA SER A 92 3.20 12.74 -0.35
C SER A 92 1.71 12.40 -0.52
N ARG A 93 0.82 13.00 0.29
CA ARG A 93 -0.64 12.78 0.16
C ARG A 93 -1.20 13.18 -1.21
N SER A 94 -0.62 14.20 -1.83
CA SER A 94 -1.00 14.67 -3.17
C SER A 94 -0.56 13.75 -4.30
N GLU A 95 0.36 12.83 -4.02
CA GLU A 95 0.93 11.88 -4.98
C GLU A 95 0.52 10.44 -4.67
N GLU A 96 -0.45 10.24 -3.77
CA GLU A 96 -0.94 8.90 -3.45
C GLU A 96 -1.58 8.24 -4.68
N GLN A 97 -1.10 7.06 -5.00
CA GLN A 97 -1.61 6.18 -6.04
C GLN A 97 -2.14 4.89 -5.41
N THR A 98 -3.03 4.22 -6.14
CA THR A 98 -3.63 2.95 -5.69
C THR A 98 -3.31 1.83 -6.67
N LEU A 99 -2.71 0.76 -6.16
CA LEU A 99 -2.53 -0.50 -6.87
C LEU A 99 -3.49 -1.54 -6.28
N VAL A 100 -4.31 -2.15 -7.13
CA VAL A 100 -5.23 -3.22 -6.72
C VAL A 100 -4.84 -4.52 -7.39
N PHE A 101 -4.57 -5.56 -6.61
CA PHE A 101 -4.05 -6.83 -7.11
C PHE A 101 -4.53 -8.03 -6.30
N PHE A 102 -4.61 -9.17 -6.99
CA PHE A 102 -4.83 -10.46 -6.37
C PHE A 102 -3.49 -11.10 -6.03
N TYR A 103 -3.41 -11.71 -4.84
CA TYR A 103 -2.34 -12.62 -4.47
C TYR A 103 -2.90 -14.03 -4.28
N ASP A 104 -2.26 -15.01 -4.92
CA ASP A 104 -2.52 -16.43 -4.71
C ASP A 104 -1.36 -17.05 -3.92
N ALA A 105 -1.62 -17.47 -2.69
CA ALA A 105 -0.61 -18.05 -1.81
C ALA A 105 -0.16 -19.45 -2.24
N ARG A 106 -0.98 -20.20 -3.01
CA ARG A 106 -0.62 -21.54 -3.49
C ARG A 106 0.32 -21.44 -4.67
N GLU A 107 -0.04 -20.62 -5.65
CA GLU A 107 0.75 -20.42 -6.87
C GLU A 107 1.91 -19.44 -6.64
N ARG A 108 1.88 -18.69 -5.53
CA ARG A 108 2.81 -17.59 -5.21
C ARG A 108 2.88 -16.57 -6.33
N THR A 109 1.72 -16.22 -6.87
CA THR A 109 1.57 -15.28 -7.99
C THR A 109 0.79 -14.04 -7.58
N LEU A 110 1.13 -12.94 -8.21
CA LEU A 110 0.40 -11.68 -8.13
C LEU A 110 -0.24 -11.36 -9.50
N THR A 111 -1.43 -10.80 -9.50
CA THR A 111 -2.10 -10.35 -10.73
C THR A 111 -2.83 -9.03 -10.50
N PHE A 112 -2.54 -8.02 -11.31
CA PHE A 112 -3.24 -6.74 -11.18
C PHE A 112 -4.70 -6.86 -11.61
N LYS A 113 -5.61 -6.23 -10.86
CA LYS A 113 -7.06 -6.33 -11.09
C LYS A 113 -7.47 -5.81 -12.47
N ASN A 114 -6.78 -4.79 -12.97
CA ASN A 114 -7.02 -4.20 -14.29
C ASN A 114 -6.24 -4.88 -15.43
N GLN A 115 -5.29 -5.77 -15.13
CA GLN A 115 -4.42 -6.44 -16.11
C GLN A 115 -4.30 -7.94 -15.78
N ALA A 116 -5.43 -8.65 -15.85
CA ALA A 116 -5.52 -10.05 -15.44
C ALA A 116 -4.62 -11.02 -16.22
N HIS A 117 -4.14 -10.63 -17.40
CA HIS A 117 -3.23 -11.42 -18.23
C HIS A 117 -1.76 -11.30 -17.80
N LEU A 118 -1.42 -10.30 -16.97
CA LEU A 118 -0.07 -10.10 -16.44
C LEU A 118 0.07 -10.85 -15.11
N VAL A 119 0.64 -12.05 -15.20
CA VAL A 119 0.98 -12.86 -14.03
C VAL A 119 2.39 -12.50 -13.58
N TRP A 120 2.50 -12.09 -12.32
CA TRP A 120 3.76 -11.74 -11.68
C TRP A 120 4.17 -12.87 -10.74
N THR A 121 5.42 -13.32 -10.88
CA THR A 121 6.03 -14.39 -10.07
C THR A 121 7.18 -13.82 -9.26
N ARG A 122 7.39 -14.35 -8.05
CA ARG A 122 8.50 -13.90 -7.20
C ARG A 122 9.83 -14.50 -7.66
N THR A 123 10.82 -13.65 -7.86
CA THR A 123 12.14 -14.02 -8.41
C THR A 123 13.25 -13.95 -7.36
N MET A 124 13.15 -13.03 -6.38
CA MET A 124 14.06 -12.97 -5.23
C MET A 124 13.33 -12.58 -3.94
N VAL A 125 13.76 -13.17 -2.83
CA VAL A 125 13.42 -12.76 -1.46
C VAL A 125 14.71 -12.21 -0.87
N GLU A 126 14.81 -10.89 -0.70
CA GLU A 126 15.94 -10.33 0.05
C GLU A 126 15.71 -10.65 1.54
N SER A 127 16.66 -11.35 2.15
CA SER A 127 16.61 -11.87 3.53
C SER A 127 17.19 -10.90 4.54
#